data_AF-U9TW49-F1
#
_entry.id   AF-U9TW49-F1
#
_cell.length_a   1.000
_cell.length_b   1.000
_cell.length_c   1.000
_cell.angle_alpha   90.00
_cell.angle_beta   90.00
_cell.angle_gamma   90.00
#
_symmetry.space_group_name_H-M   'P 1'
#
loop_
_entity.id
_entity.type
_entity.pdbx_description
1 polymer ?
#
loop_
_entity_poly.entity_id
_entity_poly.type
_entity_poly.pdbx_seq_one_letter_code
_entity_poly.pdbx_strand_id
1 'polypeptide(L)'
;MSIIDDSVKGGNLKTYVKTRWTTAWDCTNSILRLKNQLKNLLNECPEILNNEIKSLLRSRSFFNDVDAVNTLLGPVKSAVKALEFKSTTLADCFVELIKLSQRINFLPPISDQNFKSTCIELFNKRWKQFDFDLYILSYMLHPYYRDLYNKHI
;
A
#
# COMPACT_ATOMS: atom_id res chain seq x y z
N MET A 1 30.98 -23.08 -12.49
CA MET A 1 31.12 -21.72 -11.92
C MET A 1 30.55 -21.75 -10.52
N SER A 2 31.42 -21.97 -9.54
CA SER A 2 31.08 -22.17 -8.13
C SER A 2 30.79 -20.83 -7.48
N ILE A 3 29.64 -20.70 -6.82
CA ILE A 3 29.37 -19.58 -5.91
C ILE A 3 30.28 -19.81 -4.70
N ILE A 4 31.30 -18.96 -4.59
CA ILE A 4 32.22 -18.96 -3.46
C ILE A 4 31.46 -18.50 -2.21
N ASP A 5 31.69 -19.27 -1.16
CA ASP A 5 31.33 -19.06 0.23
C ASP A 5 31.81 -17.70 0.76
N ASP A 6 30.97 -16.68 0.64
CA ASP A 6 31.06 -15.49 1.47
C ASP A 6 30.22 -15.68 2.74
N SER A 7 30.75 -16.54 3.61
CA SER A 7 30.35 -16.70 5.01
C SER A 7 30.05 -15.34 5.67
N VAL A 8 28.76 -15.07 5.92
CA VAL A 8 28.31 -13.94 6.73
C VAL A 8 28.77 -14.17 8.17
N LYS A 9 29.95 -13.65 8.49
CA LYS A 9 30.51 -13.68 9.84
C LYS A 9 29.78 -12.67 10.71
N GLY A 10 29.04 -13.17 11.70
CA GLY A 10 28.85 -12.48 12.98
C GLY A 10 27.87 -11.31 12.96
N GLY A 11 26.61 -11.62 13.24
CA GLY A 11 25.61 -10.70 13.74
C GLY A 11 24.36 -11.50 13.99
N ASN A 12 23.87 -11.56 15.24
CA ASN A 12 22.55 -12.11 15.54
C ASN A 12 21.53 -11.58 14.52
N LEU A 13 20.52 -12.38 14.17
CA LEU A 13 19.36 -11.95 13.37
C LEU A 13 18.93 -10.57 13.88
N LYS A 14 19.23 -9.52 13.08
CA LYS A 14 18.84 -8.16 13.46
C LYS A 14 17.33 -8.18 13.57
N THR A 15 16.82 -7.91 14.77
CA THR A 15 15.39 -7.69 14.97
C THR A 15 14.96 -6.64 13.95
N TYR A 16 13.90 -6.96 13.21
CA TYR A 16 13.31 -6.15 12.15
C TYR A 16 13.49 -4.67 12.50
N VAL A 17 14.36 -3.96 11.75
CA VAL A 17 14.37 -2.49 11.79
C VAL A 17 12.91 -2.12 11.65
N LYS A 18 12.34 -1.27 12.53
CA LYS A 18 10.97 -0.77 12.35
C LYS A 18 10.92 -0.17 10.96
N THR A 19 10.48 -0.97 9.99
CA THR A 19 10.72 -0.64 8.60
C THR A 19 9.92 0.61 8.30
N ARG A 20 10.41 1.44 7.37
CA ARG A 20 9.68 2.63 6.94
C ARG A 20 8.25 2.25 6.59
N TRP A 21 7.30 3.12 6.91
CA TRP A 21 5.86 2.86 6.75
C TRP A 21 5.48 2.41 5.33
N THR A 22 6.31 2.72 4.34
CA THR A 22 6.16 2.31 2.94
C THR A 22 6.38 0.82 2.69
N THR A 23 6.98 0.08 3.63
CA THR A 23 7.41 -1.31 3.44
C THR A 23 6.24 -2.27 3.28
N ALA A 24 5.11 -1.99 3.95
CA ALA A 24 3.89 -2.79 3.77
C ALA A 24 3.44 -2.75 2.30
N TRP A 25 3.46 -1.57 1.67
CA TRP A 25 3.16 -1.42 0.25
C TRP A 25 4.20 -2.13 -0.63
N ASP A 26 5.50 -1.99 -0.33
CA ASP A 26 6.56 -2.63 -1.12
C ASP A 26 6.48 -4.16 -1.06
N CYS A 27 6.09 -4.71 0.09
CA CYS A 27 5.85 -6.13 0.28
C CYS A 27 4.66 -6.62 -0.54
N THR A 28 3.48 -5.99 -0.41
CA THR A 28 2.29 -6.37 -1.17
C THR A 28 2.51 -6.23 -2.67
N ASN A 29 3.18 -5.16 -3.10
CA ASN A 29 3.52 -4.96 -4.50
C ASN A 29 4.47 -6.04 -5.04
N SER A 30 5.44 -6.49 -4.24
CA SER A 30 6.35 -7.58 -4.61
C SER A 30 5.62 -8.90 -4.78
N ILE A 31 4.68 -9.22 -3.89
CA ILE A 31 3.82 -10.41 -4.00
C ILE A 31 3.02 -10.38 -5.30
N LEU A 32 2.39 -9.25 -5.63
CA LEU A 32 1.60 -9.09 -6.85
C LEU A 32 2.47 -9.22 -8.11
N ARG A 33 3.64 -8.58 -8.11
CA ARG A 33 4.60 -8.66 -9.24
C ARG A 33 5.11 -10.09 -9.47
N LEU A 34 5.30 -10.85 -8.39
CA LEU A 34 5.80 -12.22 -8.44
C LEU A 34 4.68 -13.28 -8.50
N LYS A 35 3.42 -12.87 -8.70
CA LYS A 35 2.25 -13.76 -8.69
C LYS A 35 2.42 -14.99 -9.57
N ASN A 36 2.92 -14.82 -10.80
CA ASN A 36 3.10 -15.93 -11.73
C ASN A 36 4.23 -16.86 -11.30
N GLN A 37 5.34 -16.31 -10.83
CA GLN A 37 6.47 -17.08 -10.31
C GLN A 37 6.06 -17.90 -9.08
N LEU A 38 5.28 -17.30 -8.17
CA LEU A 38 4.74 -18.00 -7.00
C LEU A 38 3.80 -19.15 -7.40
N LYS A 39 2.97 -18.94 -8.43
CA LYS A 39 2.13 -20.01 -8.98
C LYS A 39 2.94 -21.12 -9.66
N ASN A 40 4.00 -20.77 -10.38
CA ASN A 40 4.88 -21.76 -11.01
C ASN A 40 5.61 -22.58 -9.94
N LEU A 41 6.13 -21.95 -8.88
CA LEU A 41 6.73 -22.64 -7.74
C LEU A 41 5.77 -23.62 -7.08
N LEU A 42 4.49 -23.25 -6.93
CA LEU A 42 3.46 -24.13 -6.39
C LEU A 42 3.21 -25.37 -7.27
N ASN A 43 3.36 -25.24 -8.59
CA ASN A 43 3.08 -26.30 -9.56
C ASN A 43 4.29 -27.20 -9.83
N GLU A 44 5.49 -26.61 -9.96
CA GLU A 44 6.71 -27.29 -10.40
C GLU A 44 7.57 -27.80 -9.24
N CYS A 45 7.63 -27.06 -8.14
CA CYS A 45 8.49 -27.38 -6.98
C CYS A 45 7.74 -27.20 -5.64
N PRO A 46 6.59 -27.87 -5.44
CA PRO A 46 5.78 -27.68 -4.24
C PRO A 46 6.51 -28.08 -2.94
N GLU A 47 7.52 -28.92 -2.99
CA GLU A 47 8.32 -29.37 -1.83
C GLU A 47 9.11 -28.24 -1.15
N ILE A 48 9.44 -27.16 -1.88
CA ILE A 48 10.16 -26.01 -1.35
C ILE A 48 9.25 -25.14 -0.47
N LEU A 49 7.93 -25.21 -0.68
CA LEU A 49 6.95 -24.42 0.04
C LEU A 49 6.42 -25.17 1.26
N ASN A 50 6.15 -24.46 2.35
CA ASN A 50 5.41 -25.02 3.48
C ASN A 50 3.90 -25.10 3.18
N ASN A 51 3.15 -25.83 4.01
CA ASN A 51 1.73 -26.09 3.77
C ASN A 51 0.85 -24.83 3.88
N GLU A 52 1.21 -23.88 4.74
CA GLU A 52 0.48 -22.61 4.90
C GLU A 52 0.58 -21.75 3.64
N ILE A 53 1.80 -21.60 3.09
CA ILE A 53 2.04 -20.86 1.85
C ILE A 53 1.32 -21.53 0.68
N LYS A 54 1.34 -22.88 0.60
CA LYS A 54 0.56 -23.59 -0.43
C LYS A 54 -0.93 -23.28 -0.31
N SER A 55 -1.47 -23.26 0.90
CA SER A 55 -2.88 -22.92 1.15
C SER A 55 -3.20 -21.51 0.67
N LEU A 56 -2.37 -20.53 1.03
CA LEU A 56 -2.52 -19.14 0.59
C LEU A 56 -2.45 -19.00 -0.94
N LEU A 57 -1.46 -19.61 -1.60
CA LEU A 57 -1.30 -19.50 -3.05
C LEU A 57 -2.40 -20.22 -3.84
N ARG A 58 -3.03 -21.24 -3.26
CA ARG A 58 -4.21 -21.93 -3.81
C ARG A 58 -5.50 -21.15 -3.61
N SER A 59 -5.55 -20.24 -2.64
CA SER A 59 -6.73 -19.42 -2.40
C SER A 59 -7.05 -18.59 -3.64
N ARG A 60 -8.33 -18.65 -4.06
CA ARG A 60 -8.82 -17.86 -5.19
C ARG A 60 -8.80 -16.37 -4.91
N SER A 61 -8.89 -15.98 -3.63
CA SER A 61 -9.03 -14.59 -3.23
C SER A 61 -7.74 -13.95 -2.73
N PHE A 62 -6.74 -14.74 -2.31
CA PHE A 62 -5.51 -14.21 -1.70
C PHE A 62 -4.87 -13.08 -2.51
N PHE A 63 -4.66 -13.25 -3.81
CA PHE A 63 -4.06 -12.20 -4.64
C PHE A 63 -4.97 -10.99 -4.83
N ASN A 64 -6.29 -11.17 -4.82
CA ASN A 64 -7.24 -10.05 -4.91
C ASN A 64 -7.27 -9.25 -3.60
N ASP A 65 -7.19 -9.94 -2.46
CA ASP A 65 -7.11 -9.32 -1.15
C ASP A 65 -5.80 -8.52 -0.99
N VAL A 66 -4.67 -9.11 -1.42
CA VAL A 66 -3.37 -8.42 -1.46
C VAL A 66 -3.41 -7.19 -2.38
N ASP A 67 -4.07 -7.28 -3.53
CA ASP A 67 -4.23 -6.16 -4.47
C ASP A 67 -5.08 -5.02 -3.87
N ALA A 68 -6.16 -5.36 -3.19
CA ALA A 68 -6.99 -4.38 -2.48
C ALA A 68 -6.18 -3.65 -1.40
N VAL A 69 -5.43 -4.37 -0.57
CA VAL A 69 -4.55 -3.78 0.45
C VAL A 69 -3.47 -2.90 -0.22
N ASN A 70 -2.80 -3.39 -1.26
CA ASN A 70 -1.78 -2.65 -1.98
C ASN A 70 -2.31 -1.33 -2.58
N THR A 71 -3.53 -1.38 -3.12
CA THR A 71 -4.22 -0.24 -3.72
C THR A 71 -4.51 0.87 -2.70
N LEU A 72 -4.88 0.49 -1.47
CA LEU A 72 -5.10 1.44 -0.36
C LEU A 72 -3.80 1.97 0.23
N LEU A 73 -2.76 1.13 0.34
CA LEU A 73 -1.47 1.53 0.86
C LEU A 73 -0.72 2.50 -0.07
N GLY A 74 -1.08 2.57 -1.36
CA GLY A 74 -0.42 3.43 -2.35
C GLY A 74 -0.48 4.93 -2.01
N PRO A 75 -1.68 5.50 -1.80
CA PRO A 75 -1.83 6.88 -1.33
C PRO A 75 -1.14 7.12 0.03
N VAL A 76 -1.22 6.16 0.96
CA VAL A 76 -0.55 6.27 2.28
C VAL A 76 0.97 6.36 2.12
N LYS A 77 1.57 5.51 1.29
CA LYS A 77 2.99 5.56 0.95
C LYS A 77 3.37 6.90 0.32
N SER A 78 2.54 7.41 -0.58
CA SER A 78 2.78 8.70 -1.26
C SER A 78 2.74 9.86 -0.28
N ALA A 79 1.77 9.87 0.66
CA ALA A 79 1.69 10.87 1.72
C ALA A 79 2.91 10.83 2.64
N VAL A 80 3.34 9.63 3.07
CA VAL A 80 4.55 9.47 3.90
C VAL A 80 5.78 9.98 3.16
N LYS A 81 5.95 9.63 1.89
CA LYS A 81 7.07 10.13 1.07
C LYS A 81 7.03 11.64 0.92
N ALA A 82 5.86 12.21 0.67
CA ALA A 82 5.68 13.66 0.59
C ALA A 82 6.18 14.31 1.90
N LEU A 83 5.76 13.81 3.06
CA LEU A 83 6.24 14.34 4.35
C LEU A 83 7.77 14.25 4.55
N GLU A 84 8.45 13.34 3.87
CA GLU A 84 9.92 13.24 3.90
C GLU A 84 10.61 14.30 3.01
N PHE A 85 9.90 14.93 2.07
CA PHE A 85 10.43 15.99 1.21
C PHE A 85 10.37 17.37 1.86
N LYS A 86 11.46 18.13 1.79
CA LYS A 86 11.57 19.48 2.37
C LYS A 86 10.62 20.52 1.74
N SER A 87 10.18 20.29 0.50
CA SER A 87 9.32 21.21 -0.25
C SER A 87 7.84 20.86 -0.17
N THR A 88 7.48 19.78 0.53
CA THR A 88 6.09 19.34 0.61
C THR A 88 5.28 20.25 1.50
N THR A 89 4.09 20.59 1.01
CA THR A 89 3.07 21.31 1.77
C THR A 89 2.07 20.34 2.38
N LEU A 90 1.34 20.82 3.37
CA LEU A 90 0.26 20.07 3.99
C LEU A 90 -0.89 19.78 3.01
N ALA A 91 -1.07 20.62 1.98
CA ALA A 91 -2.04 20.40 0.91
C ALA A 91 -1.69 19.18 0.06
N ASP A 92 -0.40 18.91 -0.20
CA ASP A 92 0.05 17.69 -0.90
C ASP A 92 -0.37 16.42 -0.14
N CYS A 93 -0.20 16.43 1.20
CA CYS A 93 -0.62 15.32 2.05
C CYS A 93 -2.15 15.14 2.05
N PHE A 94 -2.91 16.24 1.98
CA PHE A 94 -4.36 16.22 1.91
C PHE A 94 -4.87 15.67 0.57
N VAL A 95 -4.20 15.97 -0.55
CA VAL A 95 -4.48 15.37 -1.86
C VAL A 95 -4.37 13.85 -1.79
N GLU A 96 -3.36 13.31 -1.12
CA GLU A 96 -3.23 11.85 -0.93
C GLU A 96 -4.33 11.26 -0.04
N LEU A 97 -4.82 12.01 0.95
CA LEU A 97 -5.97 11.61 1.76
C LEU A 97 -7.25 11.52 0.91
N ILE A 98 -7.47 12.46 -0.01
CA ILE A 98 -8.60 12.41 -0.97
C ILE A 98 -8.45 11.22 -1.92
N LYS A 99 -7.25 10.97 -2.45
CA LYS A 99 -7.02 9.77 -3.29
C LYS A 99 -7.31 8.50 -2.50
N LEU A 100 -6.93 8.42 -1.22
CA LEU A 100 -7.26 7.28 -0.36
C LEU A 100 -8.78 7.08 -0.23
N SER A 101 -9.55 8.14 -0.03
CA SER A 101 -11.01 8.04 0.08
C SER A 101 -11.66 7.49 -1.19
N GLN A 102 -11.20 7.96 -2.36
CA GLN A 102 -11.62 7.44 -3.66
C GLN A 102 -11.29 5.95 -3.79
N ARG A 103 -10.07 5.54 -3.44
CA ARG A 103 -9.67 4.12 -3.50
C ARG A 103 -10.53 3.27 -2.58
N ILE A 104 -10.87 3.74 -1.37
CA ILE A 104 -11.80 3.03 -0.47
C ILE A 104 -13.18 2.87 -1.12
N ASN A 105 -13.71 3.92 -1.73
CA ASN A 105 -15.03 3.87 -2.38
C ASN A 105 -15.07 2.87 -3.54
N PHE A 106 -14.01 2.82 -4.34
CA PHE A 106 -13.88 1.93 -5.50
C PHE A 106 -13.24 0.56 -5.18
N LEU A 107 -13.05 0.22 -3.90
CA LEU A 107 -12.56 -1.10 -3.51
C LEU A 107 -13.45 -2.19 -4.13
N PRO A 108 -12.85 -3.19 -4.83
CA PRO A 108 -13.60 -4.34 -5.30
C PRO A 108 -14.08 -5.18 -4.11
N PRO A 109 -15.05 -6.11 -4.32
CA PRO A 109 -15.36 -7.12 -3.32
C PRO A 109 -14.11 -7.93 -2.99
N ILE A 110 -13.83 -8.08 -1.69
CA ILE A 110 -12.72 -8.89 -1.18
C ILE A 110 -13.24 -9.99 -0.24
N SER A 111 -12.37 -10.90 0.20
CA SER A 111 -12.78 -12.01 1.07
C SER A 111 -13.44 -11.56 2.36
N ASP A 112 -12.87 -10.55 3.01
CA ASP A 112 -13.40 -9.99 4.24
C ASP A 112 -14.44 -8.91 3.94
N GLN A 113 -15.71 -9.24 4.22
CA GLN A 113 -16.85 -8.35 4.00
C GLN A 113 -16.80 -7.08 4.87
N ASN A 114 -16.12 -7.13 6.02
CA ASN A 114 -16.01 -6.00 6.95
C ASN A 114 -14.82 -5.09 6.63
N PHE A 115 -13.90 -5.51 5.77
CA PHE A 115 -12.69 -4.74 5.50
C PHE A 115 -12.99 -3.33 5.00
N LYS A 116 -13.94 -3.18 4.08
CA LYS A 116 -14.31 -1.86 3.53
C LYS A 116 -14.92 -0.95 4.62
N SER A 117 -15.81 -1.48 5.47
CA SER A 117 -16.41 -0.69 6.55
C SER A 117 -15.37 -0.28 7.59
N THR A 118 -14.45 -1.17 7.97
CA THR A 118 -13.30 -0.84 8.82
C THR A 118 -12.41 0.24 8.19
N CYS A 119 -12.12 0.16 6.89
CA CYS A 119 -11.36 1.20 6.19
C CYS A 119 -12.06 2.56 6.24
N ILE A 120 -13.39 2.58 6.02
CA ILE A 120 -14.21 3.80 6.09
C ILE A 120 -14.18 4.40 7.51
N GLU A 121 -14.32 3.57 8.54
CA GLU A 121 -14.29 4.03 9.94
C GLU A 121 -12.95 4.67 10.30
N LEU A 122 -11.84 3.98 9.98
CA LEU A 122 -10.49 4.49 10.21
C LEU A 122 -10.23 5.78 9.43
N PHE A 123 -10.66 5.82 8.17
CA PHE A 123 -10.56 7.02 7.33
C PHE A 123 -11.33 8.19 7.96
N ASN A 124 -12.60 8.00 8.33
CA ASN A 124 -13.43 9.05 8.91
C ASN A 124 -12.86 9.58 10.23
N LYS A 125 -12.32 8.69 11.07
CA LYS A 125 -11.63 9.10 12.31
C LYS A 125 -10.44 10.00 12.03
N ARG A 126 -9.67 9.72 10.97
CA ARG A 126 -8.54 10.55 10.57
C ARG A 126 -8.99 11.83 9.86
N TRP A 127 -10.01 11.77 9.01
CA TRP A 127 -10.60 12.91 8.31
C TRP A 127 -11.03 14.02 9.26
N LYS A 128 -11.71 13.67 10.37
CA LYS A 128 -12.13 14.64 11.39
C LYS A 128 -11.01 15.50 11.97
N GLN A 129 -9.75 15.07 11.88
CA GLN A 129 -8.60 15.85 12.35
C GLN A 129 -8.16 16.92 11.33
N PHE A 130 -8.63 16.82 10.09
CA PHE A 130 -8.34 17.70 8.96
C PHE A 130 -9.58 18.46 8.46
N ASP A 131 -10.73 18.22 9.07
CA ASP A 131 -12.04 18.75 8.67
C ASP A 131 -12.25 20.16 9.23
N PHE A 132 -11.43 21.11 8.78
CA PHE A 132 -11.56 22.53 9.12
C PHE A 132 -11.18 23.45 7.96
N ASP A 133 -11.79 24.64 7.94
CA ASP A 133 -11.86 25.53 6.78
C ASP A 133 -10.50 25.85 6.14
N LEU A 134 -9.46 26.05 6.94
CA LEU A 134 -8.12 26.38 6.45
C LEU A 134 -7.51 25.25 5.61
N TYR A 135 -7.75 23.98 5.95
CA TYR A 135 -7.26 22.85 5.15
C TYR A 135 -8.00 22.76 3.82
N ILE A 136 -9.33 22.92 3.84
CA ILE A 136 -10.16 22.91 2.63
C ILE A 136 -9.74 24.04 1.69
N LEU A 137 -9.52 25.25 2.22
CA LEU A 137 -9.01 26.38 1.46
C LEU A 137 -7.63 26.09 0.86
N SER A 138 -6.70 25.50 1.63
CA SER A 138 -5.37 25.15 1.12
C SER A 138 -5.42 24.18 -0.06
N TYR A 139 -6.38 23.24 -0.04
CA TYR A 139 -6.63 22.32 -1.13
C TYR A 139 -7.18 23.02 -2.37
N MET A 140 -8.15 23.93 -2.22
CA MET A 140 -8.71 24.71 -3.34
C MET A 140 -7.65 25.57 -4.04
N LEU A 141 -6.65 26.05 -3.30
CA LEU A 141 -5.54 26.83 -3.84
C LEU A 141 -4.44 25.98 -4.48
N HIS A 142 -4.48 24.65 -4.28
CA HIS A 142 -3.45 23.74 -4.76
C HIS A 142 -3.45 23.63 -6.29
N PRO A 143 -2.27 23.62 -6.97
CA PRO A 143 -2.19 23.58 -8.43
C PRO A 143 -2.97 22.41 -9.06
N TYR A 144 -2.90 21.22 -8.46
CA TYR A 144 -3.63 20.05 -8.94
C TYR A 144 -5.16 20.24 -8.96
N TYR A 145 -5.72 21.04 -8.05
CA TYR A 145 -7.17 21.32 -8.06
C TYR A 145 -7.53 22.29 -9.19
N ARG A 146 -6.70 23.30 -9.44
CA ARG A 146 -6.89 24.26 -10.54
C ARG A 146 -6.81 23.58 -11.91
N ASP A 147 -5.92 22.62 -12.07
CA ASP A 147 -5.76 21.87 -13.33
C ASP A 147 -6.97 20.96 -13.65
N LEU A 148 -7.71 20.50 -12.63
CA LEU A 148 -8.96 19.75 -12.80
C LEU A 148 -10.10 20.66 -13.26
N TYR A 149 -10.19 21.89 -12.74
CA TYR A 149 -11.21 22.87 -13.15
C TYR A 149 -10.98 23.37 -14.58
N ASN A 150 -9.71 23.61 -14.95
CA ASN A 150 -9.35 24.13 -16.28
C ASN A 150 -9.52 23.11 -17.42
N LYS A 151 -9.72 21.82 -17.14
CA LYS A 151 -10.03 20.79 -18.16
C LYS A 151 -11.50 20.74 -18.57
N HIS A 152 -12.35 21.52 -17.92
CA HIS A 152 -13.80 21.55 -18.15
C HIS A 152 -14.30 22.90 -18.71
N ILE A 153 -13.38 23.74 -19.24
CA ILE A 153 -13.67 24.99 -19.96
C ILE A 153 -13.13 24.88 -21.38
#